data_AF-A0A7V3U515-F1
#
_entry.id   AF-A0A7V3U515-F1
#
_cell.length_a   1.000
_cell.length_b   1.000
_cell.length_c   1.000
_cell.angle_alpha   90.00
_cell.angle_beta   90.00
_cell.angle_gamma   90.00
#
_symmetry.space_group_name_H-M   'P 1'
#
loop_
_entity.id
_entity.type
_entity.pdbx_description
1 polymer ?
#
loop_
_entity_poly.entity_id
_entity_poly.type
_entity_poly.pdbx_seq_one_letter_code
_entity_poly.pdbx_strand_id
1 'polypeptide(L)' 'MRTLILALPILLTACKKPIEYVEVTPDIPAQTLTPCPISDRQVKTVKDLAALATEHLRTAECANGKIRAIKDILEKESIK' A
#
# COMPACT_ATOMS: atom_id res chain seq x y z
N MET A 1 18.82 16.53 -66.11
CA MET A 1 17.72 16.30 -65.13
C MET A 1 17.40 14.82 -65.10
N ARG A 2 17.80 14.10 -64.05
CA ARG A 2 17.27 12.77 -63.69
C ARG A 2 17.84 12.36 -62.33
N THR A 3 17.30 12.96 -61.28
CA THR A 3 17.50 12.53 -59.91
C THR A 3 16.58 11.33 -59.66
N LEU A 4 17.13 10.12 -59.69
CA LEU A 4 16.45 8.92 -59.22
C LEU A 4 16.90 8.71 -57.77
N ILE A 5 15.95 8.96 -56.87
CA ILE A 5 16.13 9.05 -55.42
C ILE A 5 16.54 7.68 -54.87
N LEU A 6 17.66 7.69 -54.13
CA LEU A 6 18.23 6.57 -53.42
C LEU A 6 17.22 5.98 -52.44
N ALA A 7 17.17 4.66 -52.40
CA ALA A 7 16.40 3.86 -51.48
C ALA A 7 16.65 4.24 -50.01
N LEU A 8 15.57 4.36 -49.24
CA LEU A 8 15.60 4.08 -47.81
C LEU A 8 14.23 3.55 -47.37
N PRO A 9 14.08 2.23 -47.08
CA PRO A 9 12.89 1.76 -46.41
C PRO A 9 12.99 2.25 -44.97
N ILE A 10 12.25 3.30 -44.63
CA ILE A 10 12.12 3.76 -43.25
C ILE A 10 11.23 2.73 -42.54
N LEU A 11 11.83 1.65 -42.07
CA LEU A 11 11.23 0.71 -41.14
C LEU A 11 11.13 1.40 -39.78
N LEU A 12 10.06 2.15 -39.56
CA LEU A 12 9.63 2.61 -38.24
C LEU A 12 9.05 1.43 -37.47
N THR A 13 9.91 0.47 -37.07
CA THR A 13 9.51 -0.50 -36.06
C THR A 13 9.54 0.22 -34.72
N ALA A 14 8.37 0.58 -34.21
CA ALA A 14 8.22 0.91 -32.81
C ALA A 14 8.60 -0.32 -31.97
N CYS A 15 9.88 -0.47 -31.63
CA CYS A 15 10.37 -1.49 -30.71
C CYS A 15 9.96 -1.13 -29.28
N LYS A 16 8.66 -1.07 -28.99
CA LYS A 16 8.19 -1.20 -27.62
C LYS A 16 7.70 -2.63 -27.45
N LYS A 17 8.53 -3.43 -26.76
CA LYS A 17 8.08 -4.71 -26.22
C LYS A 17 6.80 -4.46 -25.40
N PRO A 18 5.78 -5.32 -25.48
CA PRO A 18 4.62 -5.21 -24.61
C PRO A 18 5.11 -5.20 -23.15
N ILE A 19 4.63 -4.23 -22.38
CA ILE A 19 4.90 -4.16 -20.96
C ILE A 19 3.97 -5.18 -20.30
N GLU A 20 4.55 -6.27 -19.80
CA GLU A 20 3.83 -7.23 -18.99
C GLU A 20 3.80 -6.72 -17.55
N TYR A 21 2.60 -6.52 -17.02
CA TYR A 21 2.40 -6.20 -15.61
C TYR A 21 2.26 -7.50 -14.84
N VAL A 22 3.02 -7.63 -13.76
CA VAL A 22 2.85 -8.72 -12.79
C VAL A 22 2.15 -8.15 -11.58
N GLU A 23 1.06 -8.79 -11.16
CA GLU A 23 0.42 -8.46 -9.90
C GLU A 23 1.33 -8.91 -8.76
N VAL A 24 1.80 -7.97 -7.95
CA VAL A 24 2.56 -8.26 -6.73
C VAL A 24 1.62 -8.10 -5.55
N THR A 25 1.19 -9.22 -4.99
CA THR A 25 0.45 -9.24 -3.73
C THR A 25 1.45 -9.34 -2.57
N PRO A 26 1.63 -8.28 -1.76
CA PRO A 26 2.55 -8.34 -0.64
C PRO A 26 2.02 -9.30 0.44
N ASP A 27 2.92 -10.10 1.02
CA ASP A 27 2.59 -10.96 2.15
C ASP A 27 2.47 -10.12 3.43
N ILE A 28 1.23 -9.83 3.81
CA ILE A 28 0.92 -9.08 5.04
C ILE A 28 0.44 -10.07 6.11
N PRO A 29 1.10 -10.14 7.28
CA PRO A 29 0.67 -11.02 8.36
C PRO A 29 -0.79 -10.76 8.75
N ALA A 30 -1.58 -11.83 8.88
CA ALA A 30 -3.02 -11.73 9.21
C ALA A 30 -3.33 -10.91 10.47
N GLN A 31 -2.45 -10.99 11.48
CA GLN A 31 -2.55 -10.19 12.70
C GLN A 31 -2.51 -8.67 12.44
N THR A 32 -1.80 -8.23 11.40
CA THR A 32 -1.67 -6.82 11.00
C THR A 32 -2.93 -6.33 10.28
N LEU A 33 -3.64 -7.23 9.60
CA LEU A 33 -4.92 -6.94 8.95
C LEU A 33 -6.10 -6.98 9.94
N THR A 34 -5.95 -7.69 11.06
CA THR A 34 -6.98 -7.77 12.09
C THR A 34 -7.18 -6.40 12.76
N PRO A 35 -8.41 -5.89 12.93
CA PRO A 35 -8.65 -4.63 13.64
C PRO A 35 -8.13 -4.65 15.09
N CYS A 36 -7.71 -3.50 15.61
CA CYS A 36 -7.41 -3.38 17.03
C CYS A 36 -8.73 -3.27 17.82
N PRO A 37 -8.92 -4.05 18.89
CA PRO A 37 -10.17 -4.05 19.64
C PRO A 37 -10.38 -2.70 20.32
N ILE A 38 -11.63 -2.25 20.33
CA ILE A 38 -12.07 -1.05 21.05
C ILE A 38 -13.21 -1.44 21.99
N SER A 39 -13.24 -0.87 23.19
CA SER A 39 -14.33 -1.12 24.13
C SER A 39 -15.61 -0.42 23.66
N ASP A 40 -16.74 -1.14 23.75
CA ASP A 40 -18.09 -0.68 23.43
C ASP A 40 -18.91 -0.35 24.69
N ARG A 41 -18.32 -0.46 25.88
CA ARG A 41 -19.04 -0.23 27.14
C ARG A 41 -19.53 1.21 27.24
N GLN A 42 -20.73 1.37 27.79
CA GLN A 42 -21.28 2.69 28.08
C GLN A 42 -20.61 3.33 29.30
N VAL A 43 -20.26 4.61 29.18
CA VAL A 43 -19.76 5.43 30.29
C VAL A 43 -20.90 5.68 31.28
N LYS A 44 -20.73 5.26 32.54
CA LYS A 44 -21.69 5.55 33.62
C LYS A 44 -21.13 6.54 34.65
N THR A 45 -19.82 6.55 34.82
CA THR A 45 -19.11 7.41 35.77
C THR A 45 -17.91 8.10 35.12
N VAL A 46 -17.41 9.16 35.75
CA VAL A 46 -16.16 9.83 35.33
C VAL A 46 -14.96 8.88 35.37
N LYS A 47 -14.95 7.92 36.30
CA LYS A 47 -13.89 6.89 36.36
C LYS A 47 -13.94 5.97 35.13
N ASP A 48 -15.13 5.61 34.67
CA ASP A 48 -15.29 4.81 33.45
C ASP A 48 -14.81 5.58 32.22
N LEU A 49 -15.06 6.90 32.17
CA LEU A 49 -14.57 7.75 31.09
C LEU A 49 -13.04 7.78 31.04
N ALA A 50 -12.37 7.93 32.17
CA ALA A 50 -10.90 7.94 32.24
C ALA A 50 -10.30 6.58 31.82
N ALA A 51 -10.93 5.48 32.25
CA ALA A 51 -10.53 4.14 31.84
C ALA A 51 -10.72 3.94 30.33
N LEU A 52 -11.86 4.36 29.77
CA LEU A 52 -12.15 4.31 28.33
C LEU A 52 -11.19 5.15 27.51
N ALA A 53 -10.85 6.36 27.96
CA ALA A 53 -9.88 7.20 27.27
C ALA A 53 -8.51 6.53 27.15
N THR A 54 -8.08 5.85 28.22
CA THR A 54 -6.81 5.10 28.24
C THR A 54 -6.87 3.88 27.31
N GLU A 55 -7.97 3.14 27.32
CA GLU A 55 -8.20 2.01 26.41
C GLU A 55 -8.18 2.46 24.94
N HIS A 56 -8.89 3.55 24.61
CA HIS A 56 -8.92 4.10 23.26
C HIS A 56 -7.57 4.63 22.79
N LEU A 57 -6.79 5.25 23.67
CA LEU A 57 -5.41 5.64 23.34
C LEU A 57 -4.57 4.43 22.94
N ARG A 58 -4.62 3.35 23.74
CA ARG A 58 -3.89 2.11 23.43
C ARG A 58 -4.36 1.45 22.13
N THR A 59 -5.67 1.50 21.85
CA THR A 59 -6.22 1.01 20.57
C THR A 59 -5.70 1.85 19.39
N ALA A 60 -5.64 3.17 19.53
CA ALA A 60 -5.10 4.05 18.49
C ALA A 60 -3.61 3.79 18.24
N GLU A 61 -2.82 3.58 19.29
CA GLU A 61 -1.40 3.21 19.18
C GLU A 61 -1.22 1.87 18.45
N CYS A 62 -2.05 0.87 18.77
CA CYS A 62 -2.08 -0.42 18.08
C CYS A 62 -2.37 -0.23 16.58
N ALA A 63 -3.39 0.56 16.23
CA ALA A 63 -3.77 0.81 14.83
C ALA A 63 -2.64 1.51 14.06
N ASN A 64 -2.04 2.54 14.67
CA ASN A 64 -0.91 3.25 14.10
C ASN A 64 0.32 2.35 13.91
N GLY A 65 0.55 1.41 14.83
CA GLY A 65 1.58 0.38 14.69
C GLY A 65 1.36 -0.50 13.47
N LYS A 66 0.12 -0.96 13.25
CA LYS A 66 -0.25 -1.78 12.08
C LYS A 66 -0.11 -1.02 10.76
N ILE A 67 -0.52 0.25 10.72
CA ILE A 67 -0.35 1.12 9.55
C ILE A 67 1.13 1.26 9.19
N ARG A 68 2.00 1.51 10.17
CA ARG A 68 3.46 1.57 9.95
C ARG A 68 4.01 0.25 9.42
N ALA A 69 3.62 -0.88 10.01
CA ALA A 69 4.06 -2.19 9.53
C ALA A 69 3.64 -2.47 8.08
N ILE A 70 2.41 -2.11 7.70
CA ILE A 70 1.95 -2.23 6.30
C ILE A 70 2.79 -1.35 5.38
N LYS A 71 3.04 -0.10 5.78
CA LYS A 71 3.89 0.82 5.02
C LYS A 71 5.28 0.23 4.78
N ASP A 72 5.94 -0.29 5.81
CA ASP A 72 7.28 -0.85 5.71
C ASP A 72 7.32 -2.08 4.76
N ILE A 73 6.28 -2.92 4.78
CA ILE A 73 6.14 -4.06 3.84
C ILE A 73 6.01 -3.55 2.41
N LEU A 74 5.13 -2.57 2.18
CA LEU A 74 4.92 -2.00 0.84
C LEU A 74 6.18 -1.32 0.29
N GLU A 75 6.91 -0.57 1.12
CA GLU A 75 8.19 0.04 0.72
C GLU A 75 9.24 -1.01 0.39
N LYS A 76 9.34 -2.09 1.19
CA LYS A 76 10.30 -3.17 0.95
C LYS A 76 10.03 -3.92 -0.35
N GLU A 77 8.76 -4.13 -0.70
CA GLU A 77 8.39 -4.82 -1.94
C GLU A 77 8.42 -3.89 -3.17
N SER A 78 8.23 -2.57 -3.00
CA SER A 78 8.31 -1.61 -4.11
C SER A 78 9.74 -1.25 -4.56
N ILE A 79 10.76 -1.66 -3.81
CA ILE A 79 12.19 -1.47 -4.13
C ILE A 79 12.79 -2.71 -4.83
N LYS A 80 12.05 -3.83 -4.91
CA LYS A 80 12.45 -5.03 -5.67
C LYS A 80 12.03 -4.94 -7.13
#